data_AF-A0A8X9ABQ6-F1
#
_entry.id   AF-A0A8X9ABQ6-F1
#
_cell.length_a   1.000
_cell.length_b   1.000
_cell.length_c   1.000
_cell.angle_alpha   90.00
_cell.angle_beta   90.00
_cell.angle_gamma   90.00
#
_symmetry.space_group_name_H-M   'P 1'
#
loop_
_entity.id
_entity.type
_entity.pdbx_description
1 polymer ?
#
loop_
_entity_poly.entity_id
_entity_poly.type
_entity_poly.pdbx_seq_one_letter_code
_entity_poly.pdbx_strand_id
1 'polypeptide(L)'
;MNTISAFQIKAAPPEKLSDCTQTLDSPAILFSTGGHAGNHFHRFSDVLIPLFATSLRFNRDVVFLVTNHDSRLTSQHRKTLEIVSRYEVVDINRENQTMCFPNMIVGLIAHEHDLSIDPSPFSTFSTRNFTKLLRSVYSLERDSVGYHHRPRMLVIPRTRSRRLTNEVEVVELGFDSVVHKMDHHLESAAKIINTFDVMVGVHGAALTNMLFSTEKCR
;
A
#
# COMPACT_ATOMS: atom_id res chain seq x y z
N MET A 1 -9.08 16.15 11.11
CA MET A 1 -7.91 15.31 10.78
C MET A 1 -7.16 15.07 12.07
N ASN A 2 -6.80 13.82 12.36
CA ASN A 2 -5.99 13.53 13.54
C ASN A 2 -4.59 14.11 13.31
N THR A 3 -4.05 14.81 14.30
CA THR A 3 -2.70 15.36 14.27
C THR A 3 -1.67 14.23 14.25
N ILE A 4 -0.66 14.36 13.39
CA ILE A 4 0.50 13.46 13.36
C ILE A 4 1.43 13.85 14.50
N SER A 5 1.97 12.86 15.22
CA SER A 5 2.94 13.12 16.30
C SER A 5 4.24 13.72 15.74
N ALA A 6 4.75 14.75 16.40
CA ALA A 6 6.06 15.31 16.09
C ALA A 6 7.16 14.56 16.85
N PHE A 7 8.27 14.28 16.16
CA PHE A 7 9.44 13.62 16.75
C PHE A 7 10.63 14.57 16.75
N GLN A 8 11.45 14.49 17.80
CA GLN A 8 12.70 15.23 17.90
C GLN A 8 13.87 14.26 17.86
N ILE A 9 14.74 14.42 16.87
CA ILE A 9 16.00 13.67 16.78
C ILE A 9 17.05 14.45 17.57
N LYS A 10 17.60 13.83 18.62
CA LYS A 10 18.65 14.42 19.45
C LYS A 10 19.91 13.59 19.32
N ALA A 11 21.00 14.22 18.90
CA ALA A 11 22.32 13.65 19.04
C ALA A 11 22.79 13.78 20.50
N ALA A 12 23.31 12.71 21.08
CA ALA A 12 23.86 12.70 22.42
C ALA A 12 25.10 11.79 22.46
N PRO A 13 26.10 12.12 23.31
CA PRO A 13 27.23 11.23 23.53
C PRO A 13 26.77 9.95 24.26
N PRO A 14 27.52 8.84 24.16
CA PRO A 14 27.10 7.54 24.69
C PRO A 14 26.71 7.55 26.17
N GLU A 15 27.39 8.37 26.99
CA GLU A 15 27.15 8.42 28.45
C GLU A 15 25.83 9.11 28.82
N LYS A 16 25.19 9.80 27.86
CA LYS A 16 23.89 10.47 28.05
C LYS A 16 22.73 9.70 27.41
N LEU A 17 23.00 8.59 26.74
CA LEU A 17 21.97 7.73 26.18
C LEU A 17 21.41 6.83 27.27
N SER A 18 20.09 6.65 27.27
CA SER A 18 19.45 5.65 28.14
C SER A 18 19.91 4.25 27.75
N ASP A 19 20.06 3.38 28.74
CA ASP A 19 20.34 1.97 28.49
C ASP A 19 19.24 1.34 27.63
N CYS A 20 19.65 0.51 26.69
CA CYS A 20 18.75 -0.24 25.83
C CYS A 20 18.04 -1.32 26.67
N THR A 21 16.71 -1.26 26.73
CA THR A 21 15.89 -2.35 27.28
C THR A 21 15.85 -3.53 26.31
N GLN A 22 15.84 -3.21 25.01
CA GLN A 22 15.90 -4.19 23.93
C GLN A 22 16.88 -3.70 22.86
N THR A 23 17.77 -4.58 22.43
CA THR A 23 18.72 -4.32 21.34
C THR A 23 18.37 -5.23 20.18
N LEU A 24 18.22 -4.66 18.98
CA LEU A 24 17.96 -5.40 17.76
C LEU A 24 19.10 -5.15 16.77
N ASP A 25 19.54 -6.21 16.09
CA ASP A 25 20.58 -6.14 15.05
C ASP A 25 20.02 -5.66 13.69
N SER A 26 18.70 -5.57 13.57
CA SER A 26 17.99 -5.13 12.37
C SER A 26 17.78 -3.61 12.38
N PRO A 27 17.72 -2.95 11.22
CA PRO A 27 17.32 -1.55 11.14
C PRO A 27 15.84 -1.35 11.48
N ALA A 28 15.47 -0.10 11.79
CA ALA A 28 14.08 0.30 11.98
C ALA A 28 13.62 1.34 10.96
N ILE A 29 12.32 1.33 10.62
CA ILE A 29 11.63 2.42 9.91
C ILE A 29 10.52 2.93 10.82
N LEU A 30 10.61 4.20 11.21
CA LEU A 30 9.60 4.91 11.97
C LEU A 30 8.68 5.69 11.02
N PHE A 31 7.39 5.39 11.01
CA PHE A 31 6.41 6.10 10.19
C PHE A 31 5.05 6.22 10.87
N SER A 32 4.16 7.02 10.29
CA SER A 32 2.80 7.21 10.78
C SER A 32 1.78 6.50 9.90
N THR A 33 0.78 5.88 10.51
CA THR A 33 -0.44 5.39 9.83
C THR A 33 -1.63 6.31 10.05
N GLY A 34 -1.45 7.45 10.71
CA GLY A 34 -2.49 8.43 10.99
C GLY A 34 -2.70 9.46 9.88
N GLY A 35 -3.35 10.58 10.24
CA GLY A 35 -3.51 11.73 9.34
C GLY A 35 -4.40 11.46 8.12
N HIS A 36 -3.80 11.47 6.93
CA HIS A 36 -4.52 11.40 5.64
C HIS A 36 -4.80 9.97 5.15
N ALA A 37 -4.24 8.93 5.79
CA ALA A 37 -4.40 7.51 5.42
C ALA A 37 -5.81 6.90 5.67
N GLY A 38 -6.84 7.73 5.74
CA GLY A 38 -8.20 7.32 6.12
C GLY A 38 -9.01 6.62 5.03
N ASN A 39 -8.61 6.72 3.76
CA ASN A 39 -9.29 6.05 2.64
C ASN A 39 -8.32 5.14 1.85
N HIS A 40 -8.89 4.26 1.03
CA HIS A 40 -8.14 3.24 0.29
C HIS A 40 -7.03 3.82 -0.60
N PHE A 41 -7.24 4.99 -1.22
CA PHE A 41 -6.21 5.66 -2.01
C PHE A 41 -5.02 6.08 -1.14
N HIS A 42 -5.27 6.86 -0.09
CA HIS A 42 -4.21 7.35 0.80
C HIS A 42 -3.46 6.25 1.54
N ARG A 43 -4.11 5.11 1.81
CA ARG A 43 -3.40 3.94 2.36
C ARG A 43 -2.34 3.42 1.41
N PHE A 44 -2.61 3.40 0.11
CA PHE A 44 -1.63 3.00 -0.87
C PHE A 44 -0.62 4.10 -1.19
N SER A 45 -1.09 5.31 -1.50
CA SER A 45 -0.22 6.43 -1.94
C SER A 45 0.67 6.96 -0.83
N ASP A 46 0.15 7.09 0.40
CA ASP A 46 0.84 7.83 1.46
C ASP A 46 1.56 6.88 2.44
N VAL A 47 1.20 5.60 2.46
CA VAL A 47 1.74 4.61 3.41
C VAL A 47 2.37 3.42 2.71
N LEU A 48 1.60 2.58 2.02
CA LEU A 48 2.10 1.25 1.61
C LEU A 48 3.15 1.31 0.50
N ILE A 49 2.94 2.16 -0.52
CA ILE A 49 3.91 2.32 -1.62
C ILE A 49 5.20 2.98 -1.11
N PRO A 50 5.15 4.11 -0.37
CA PRO A 50 6.35 4.68 0.24
C PRO A 50 7.04 3.73 1.23
N LEU A 51 6.29 2.97 2.04
CA LEU A 51 6.85 1.97 2.94
C LEU A 51 7.59 0.87 2.18
N PHE A 52 6.99 0.35 1.10
CA PHE A 52 7.64 -0.63 0.23
C PHE A 52 8.92 -0.07 -0.37
N ALA A 53 8.89 1.14 -0.94
CA ALA A 53 10.07 1.81 -1.50
C ALA A 53 11.19 1.99 -0.45
N THR A 54 10.82 2.34 0.79
CA THR A 54 11.77 2.58 1.88
C THR A 54 12.40 1.29 2.44
N SER A 55 11.63 0.20 2.45
CA SER A 55 12.00 -1.03 3.18
C SER A 55 12.64 -2.11 2.31
N LEU A 56 12.43 -2.08 1.00
CA LEU A 56 12.78 -3.19 0.12
C LEU A 56 14.27 -3.54 0.11
N ARG A 57 15.14 -2.52 0.29
CA ARG A 57 16.60 -2.70 0.40
C ARG A 57 17.03 -3.59 1.56
N PHE A 58 16.18 -3.75 2.57
CA PHE A 58 16.47 -4.55 3.75
C PHE A 58 16.06 -6.02 3.60
N ASN A 59 15.47 -6.41 2.48
CA ASN A 59 15.09 -7.81 2.20
C ASN A 59 14.34 -8.47 3.37
N ARG A 60 13.30 -7.79 3.87
CA ARG A 60 12.47 -8.19 5.02
C ARG A 60 13.11 -8.08 6.39
N ASP A 61 14.40 -7.75 6.47
CA ASP A 61 15.14 -7.56 7.71
C ASP A 61 15.04 -6.11 8.20
N VAL A 62 13.84 -5.68 8.60
CA VAL A 62 13.60 -4.32 9.07
C VAL A 62 12.40 -4.27 10.01
N VAL A 63 12.53 -3.59 11.15
CA VAL A 63 11.44 -3.42 12.11
C VAL A 63 10.60 -2.20 11.74
N PHE A 64 9.29 -2.35 11.73
CA PHE A 64 8.34 -1.27 11.49
C PHE A 64 7.86 -0.69 12.80
N LEU A 65 8.26 0.55 13.08
CA LEU A 65 7.82 1.33 14.23
C LEU A 65 6.72 2.28 13.76
N VAL A 66 5.51 2.15 14.29
CA VAL A 66 4.34 2.91 13.86
C VAL A 66 3.86 3.85 14.96
N THR A 67 3.74 5.12 14.62
CA THR A 67 3.06 6.14 15.42
C THR A 67 1.70 6.51 14.83
N ASN A 68 0.83 7.07 15.65
CA ASN A 68 -0.58 7.33 15.34
C ASN A 68 -1.21 6.09 14.71
N HIS A 69 -1.05 4.96 15.39
CA HIS A 69 -1.35 3.64 14.87
C HIS A 69 -2.85 3.49 14.54
N ASP A 70 -3.16 3.31 13.25
CA ASP A 70 -4.49 2.92 12.76
C ASP A 70 -4.55 1.39 12.69
N SER A 71 -5.12 0.78 13.73
CA SER A 71 -5.28 -0.67 13.83
C SER A 71 -6.11 -1.26 12.69
N ARG A 72 -7.00 -0.48 12.07
CA ARG A 72 -7.77 -0.92 10.89
C ARG A 72 -6.90 -0.97 9.65
N LEU A 73 -5.98 -0.02 9.46
CA LEU A 73 -5.02 -0.04 8.36
C LEU A 73 -4.10 -1.26 8.50
N THR A 74 -3.49 -1.44 9.67
CA THR A 74 -2.52 -2.53 9.89
C THR A 74 -3.17 -3.91 9.81
N SER A 75 -4.36 -4.10 10.40
CA SER A 75 -5.10 -5.36 10.26
C SER A 75 -5.52 -5.65 8.83
N GLN A 76 -6.04 -4.65 8.10
CA GLN A 76 -6.50 -4.82 6.72
C GLN A 76 -5.34 -5.14 5.77
N HIS A 77 -4.14 -4.57 6.00
CA HIS A 77 -2.96 -4.76 5.16
C HIS A 77 -1.92 -5.74 5.76
N ARG A 78 -2.30 -6.51 6.78
CA ARG A 78 -1.42 -7.43 7.53
C ARG A 78 -0.59 -8.32 6.60
N LYS A 79 -1.24 -9.01 5.66
CA LYS A 79 -0.55 -9.90 4.70
C LYS A 79 0.49 -9.17 3.85
N THR A 80 0.25 -7.90 3.51
CA THR A 80 1.24 -7.09 2.78
C THR A 80 2.42 -6.75 3.67
N LEU A 81 2.17 -6.31 4.91
CA LEU A 81 3.21 -5.94 5.88
C LEU A 81 4.12 -7.14 6.23
N GLU A 82 3.56 -8.33 6.42
CA GLU A 82 4.29 -9.59 6.73
C GLU A 82 5.18 -10.10 5.58
N ILE A 83 4.88 -9.73 4.33
CA ILE A 83 5.80 -10.04 3.22
C ILE A 83 6.94 -9.03 3.18
N VAL A 84 6.69 -7.76 3.51
CA VAL A 84 7.70 -6.70 3.41
C VAL A 84 8.65 -6.67 4.63
N SER A 85 8.21 -7.15 5.79
CA SER A 85 9.04 -7.36 6.98
C SER A 85 8.78 -8.73 7.61
N ARG A 86 9.82 -9.36 8.17
CA ARG A 86 9.68 -10.58 8.98
C ARG A 86 9.26 -10.30 10.43
N TYR A 87 9.27 -9.04 10.85
CA TYR A 87 8.93 -8.61 12.21
C TYR A 87 7.47 -8.16 12.28
N GLU A 88 6.87 -8.31 13.45
CA GLU A 88 5.58 -7.67 13.72
C GLU A 88 5.73 -6.15 13.78
N VAL A 89 4.67 -5.45 13.40
CA VAL A 89 4.61 -3.99 13.50
C VAL A 89 4.53 -3.60 14.97
N VAL A 90 5.42 -2.70 15.40
CA VAL A 90 5.47 -2.19 16.77
C VAL A 90 4.70 -0.87 16.82
N ASP A 91 3.64 -0.82 17.64
CA ASP A 91 2.91 0.41 17.95
C ASP A 91 3.67 1.18 19.03
N ILE A 92 4.47 2.16 18.61
CA ILE A 92 5.30 2.93 19.55
C ILE A 92 4.49 3.90 20.41
N ASN A 93 3.20 4.10 20.15
CA ASN A 93 2.34 4.86 21.06
C ASN A 93 1.97 4.06 22.32
N ARG A 94 2.19 2.74 22.29
CA ARG A 94 1.92 1.83 23.41
C ARG A 94 3.18 1.20 23.99
N GLU A 95 4.33 1.50 23.39
CA GLU A 95 5.63 0.98 23.83
C GLU A 95 6.18 1.83 24.99
N ASN A 96 6.78 1.18 25.98
CA ASN A 96 7.41 1.83 27.13
C ASN A 96 8.89 1.46 27.29
N GLN A 97 9.43 0.62 26.40
CA GLN A 97 10.82 0.18 26.41
C GLN A 97 11.73 1.07 25.54
N THR A 98 12.99 1.19 25.95
CA THR A 98 14.03 1.79 25.11
C THR A 98 14.53 0.74 24.12
N MET A 99 14.15 0.86 22.86
CA MET A 99 14.61 0.00 21.77
C MET A 99 15.81 0.62 21.06
N CYS A 100 16.87 -0.16 20.88
CA CYS A 100 18.08 0.25 20.20
C CYS A 100 18.27 -0.52 18.89
N PHE A 101 18.63 0.22 17.84
CA PHE A 101 18.84 -0.30 16.49
C PHE A 101 20.17 0.22 15.95
N PRO A 102 20.88 -0.53 15.10
CA PRO A 102 22.12 -0.07 14.47
C PRO A 102 21.90 1.15 13.56
N ASN A 103 20.72 1.26 12.95
CA ASN A 103 20.30 2.42 12.17
C ASN A 103 18.77 2.52 12.10
N MET A 104 18.26 3.71 11.87
CA MET A 104 16.83 3.98 11.75
C MET A 104 16.56 4.99 10.64
N ILE A 105 15.48 4.77 9.88
CA ILE A 105 14.90 5.75 8.97
C ILE A 105 13.68 6.36 9.66
N VAL A 106 13.62 7.69 9.72
CA VAL A 106 12.46 8.42 10.25
C VAL A 106 11.69 9.03 9.08
N GLY A 107 10.48 8.53 8.84
CA GLY A 107 9.65 8.86 7.68
C GLY A 107 9.72 7.81 6.57
N LEU A 108 8.97 8.06 5.51
CA LEU A 108 8.90 7.22 4.32
C LEU A 108 9.44 7.99 3.11
N ILE A 109 10.10 7.28 2.19
CA ILE A 109 10.51 7.80 0.89
C ILE A 109 9.28 7.84 -0.01
N ALA A 110 8.75 9.04 -0.24
CA ALA A 110 7.68 9.31 -1.18
C ALA A 110 8.24 9.90 -2.49
N HIS A 111 7.52 9.66 -3.59
CA HIS A 111 7.86 10.14 -4.93
C HIS A 111 6.89 11.25 -5.36
N GLU A 112 7.26 12.00 -6.41
CA GLU A 112 6.51 13.20 -6.83
C GLU A 112 5.06 12.88 -7.23
N HIS A 113 4.83 11.72 -7.85
CA HIS A 113 3.53 11.33 -8.35
C HIS A 113 2.86 10.29 -7.44
N ASP A 114 1.54 10.40 -7.29
CA ASP A 114 0.75 9.41 -6.56
C ASP A 114 0.90 8.01 -7.18
N LEU A 115 0.93 6.99 -6.30
CA LEU A 115 1.07 5.59 -6.66
C LEU A 115 2.33 5.27 -7.49
N SER A 116 3.33 6.16 -7.49
CA SER A 116 4.59 5.99 -8.20
C SER A 116 5.73 5.55 -7.28
N ILE A 117 6.66 4.79 -7.84
CA ILE A 117 8.00 4.59 -7.28
C ILE A 117 8.97 4.90 -8.40
N ASP A 118 9.79 5.93 -8.21
CA ASP A 118 10.81 6.29 -9.18
C ASP A 118 12.08 5.47 -8.93
N PRO A 119 12.58 4.73 -9.94
CA PRO A 119 13.77 3.88 -9.81
C PRO A 119 15.09 4.67 -9.80
N SER A 120 15.06 5.97 -9.47
CA SER A 120 16.26 6.82 -9.37
C SER A 120 15.97 7.99 -8.41
N PRO A 121 16.92 8.44 -7.58
CA PRO A 121 18.23 7.85 -7.28
C PRO A 121 18.23 6.87 -6.09
N PHE A 122 17.08 6.68 -5.43
CA PHE A 122 17.00 6.02 -4.11
C PHE A 122 16.47 4.58 -4.13
N SER A 123 15.97 4.10 -5.27
CA SER A 123 15.31 2.80 -5.42
C SER A 123 15.69 2.19 -6.76
N THR A 124 15.95 0.89 -6.86
CA THR A 124 16.01 0.19 -8.17
C THR A 124 14.64 -0.35 -8.59
N PHE A 125 13.61 -0.01 -7.80
CA PHE A 125 12.28 -0.57 -7.88
C PHE A 125 11.30 0.45 -8.43
N SER A 126 10.23 -0.07 -9.02
CA SER A 126 9.15 0.68 -9.64
C SER A 126 7.81 0.28 -9.03
N THR A 127 6.74 1.01 -9.34
CA THR A 127 5.36 0.61 -9.01
C THR A 127 5.06 -0.83 -9.47
N ARG A 128 5.68 -1.26 -10.58
CA ARG A 128 5.57 -2.62 -11.10
C ARG A 128 6.09 -3.69 -10.15
N ASN A 129 7.10 -3.37 -9.34
CA ASN A 129 7.60 -4.29 -8.32
C ASN A 129 6.58 -4.42 -7.18
N PHE A 130 5.91 -3.32 -6.83
CA PHE A 130 4.87 -3.31 -5.80
C PHE A 130 3.61 -4.07 -6.25
N THR A 131 3.13 -3.87 -7.48
CA THR A 131 2.00 -4.64 -8.02
C THR A 131 2.32 -6.14 -8.05
N LYS A 132 3.52 -6.54 -8.48
CA LYS A 132 3.98 -7.94 -8.41
C LYS A 132 3.94 -8.51 -6.98
N LEU A 133 4.38 -7.72 -6.00
CA LEU A 133 4.26 -8.09 -4.58
C LEU A 133 2.80 -8.34 -4.21
N LEU A 134 1.89 -7.39 -4.48
CA LEU A 134 0.47 -7.53 -4.17
C LEU A 134 -0.14 -8.77 -4.84
N ARG A 135 0.22 -9.04 -6.09
CA ARG A 135 -0.21 -10.25 -6.80
C ARG A 135 0.24 -11.53 -6.08
N SER A 136 1.46 -11.54 -5.54
CA SER A 136 1.93 -12.65 -4.70
C SER A 136 1.17 -12.74 -3.38
N VAL A 137 0.92 -11.61 -2.69
CA VAL A 137 0.18 -11.54 -1.42
C VAL A 137 -1.22 -12.17 -1.56
N TYR A 138 -1.91 -11.87 -2.65
CA TYR A 138 -3.29 -12.30 -2.87
C TYR A 138 -3.42 -13.53 -3.78
N SER A 139 -2.30 -14.18 -4.12
CA SER A 139 -2.26 -15.38 -4.99
C SER A 139 -3.03 -15.18 -6.31
N LEU A 140 -2.77 -14.05 -6.98
CA LEU A 140 -3.44 -13.69 -8.23
C LEU A 140 -2.83 -14.43 -9.41
N GLU A 141 -3.52 -15.45 -9.90
CA GLU A 141 -3.02 -16.38 -10.94
C GLU A 141 -2.94 -15.76 -12.34
N ARG A 142 -3.92 -14.93 -12.72
CA ARG A 142 -3.99 -14.39 -14.09
C ARG A 142 -3.00 -13.25 -14.23
N ASP A 143 -1.93 -13.43 -15.00
CA ASP A 143 -0.82 -12.47 -15.15
C ASP A 143 -0.84 -11.65 -16.45
N SER A 144 -1.73 -12.01 -17.38
CA SER A 144 -1.89 -11.33 -18.67
C SER A 144 -3.34 -11.22 -19.12
N VAL A 145 -3.64 -10.18 -19.88
CA VAL A 145 -4.86 -10.04 -20.68
C VAL A 145 -4.83 -11.09 -21.80
N GLY A 146 -5.90 -11.89 -21.89
CA GLY A 146 -6.06 -12.89 -22.94
C GLY A 146 -6.65 -12.30 -24.21
N TYR A 147 -6.42 -12.98 -25.34
CA TYR A 147 -7.11 -12.64 -26.60
C TYR A 147 -8.53 -13.19 -26.57
N HIS A 148 -9.49 -12.32 -26.29
CA HIS A 148 -10.91 -12.66 -26.26
C HIS A 148 -11.67 -11.83 -27.31
N HIS A 149 -12.64 -12.44 -28.01
CA HIS A 149 -13.53 -11.71 -28.92
C HIS A 149 -14.34 -10.62 -28.21
N ARG A 150 -14.64 -10.83 -26.91
CA ARG A 150 -15.22 -9.83 -26.01
C ARG A 150 -14.46 -9.84 -24.69
N PRO A 151 -13.53 -8.89 -24.46
CA PRO A 151 -12.86 -8.74 -23.17
C PRO A 151 -13.86 -8.43 -22.05
N ARG A 152 -13.55 -8.84 -20.83
CA ARG A 152 -14.38 -8.59 -19.65
C ARG A 152 -14.10 -7.21 -19.11
N MET A 153 -15.14 -6.39 -18.98
CA MET A 153 -15.04 -5.04 -18.46
C MET A 153 -15.73 -4.91 -17.10
N LEU A 154 -15.01 -4.39 -16.12
CA LEU A 154 -15.57 -4.01 -14.83
C LEU A 154 -15.89 -2.52 -14.81
N VAL A 155 -17.15 -2.18 -14.59
CA VAL A 155 -17.57 -0.80 -14.31
C VAL A 155 -17.74 -0.63 -12.81
N ILE A 156 -16.98 0.29 -12.20
CA ILE A 156 -17.06 0.61 -10.77
C ILE A 156 -17.97 1.83 -10.60
N PRO A 157 -19.23 1.64 -10.17
CA PRO A 157 -20.20 2.72 -10.11
C PRO A 157 -19.94 3.63 -8.91
N ARG A 158 -20.39 4.89 -9.02
CA ARG A 158 -20.47 5.83 -7.91
C ARG A 158 -21.91 6.23 -7.69
N THR A 159 -22.36 6.19 -6.44
CA THR A 159 -23.76 6.50 -6.08
C THR A 159 -23.95 7.90 -5.48
N ARG A 160 -22.90 8.48 -4.91
CA ARG A 160 -22.97 9.77 -4.20
C ARG A 160 -22.61 10.99 -5.05
N SER A 161 -21.41 11.01 -5.63
CA SER A 161 -20.89 12.13 -6.43
C SER A 161 -20.04 11.62 -7.58
N ARG A 162 -19.88 12.44 -8.63
CA ARG A 162 -19.06 12.12 -9.83
C ARG A 162 -19.50 10.80 -10.47
N ARG A 163 -20.78 10.73 -10.84
CA ARG A 163 -21.45 9.51 -11.34
C ARG A 163 -21.31 9.44 -12.86
N LEU A 164 -21.24 8.22 -13.40
CA LEU A 164 -21.50 7.99 -14.82
C LEU A 164 -23.00 8.16 -15.04
N THR A 165 -23.40 9.14 -15.85
CA THR A 165 -24.80 9.39 -16.19
C THR A 165 -25.27 8.49 -17.33
N ASN A 166 -24.34 7.95 -18.12
CA ASN A 166 -24.59 7.06 -19.25
C ASN A 166 -24.05 5.63 -19.00
N GLU A 167 -24.21 5.12 -17.78
CA GLU A 167 -23.71 3.79 -17.39
C GLU A 167 -24.23 2.66 -18.31
N VAL A 168 -25.48 2.75 -18.77
CA VAL A 168 -26.08 1.81 -19.73
C VAL A 168 -25.31 1.79 -21.05
N GLU A 169 -24.99 2.96 -21.60
CA GLU A 169 -24.22 3.06 -22.84
C GLU A 169 -22.80 2.48 -22.67
N VAL A 170 -22.18 2.73 -21.50
CA VAL A 170 -20.83 2.22 -21.19
C VAL A 170 -20.81 0.69 -21.17
N VAL A 171 -21.79 0.03 -20.55
CA VAL A 171 -21.81 -1.44 -20.48
C VAL A 171 -22.08 -2.10 -21.83
N GLU A 172 -22.65 -1.38 -22.79
CA GLU A 172 -22.98 -1.86 -24.14
C GLU A 172 -21.83 -1.72 -25.17
N LEU A 173 -20.65 -1.22 -24.77
CA LEU A 173 -19.50 -0.95 -25.65
C LEU A 173 -18.79 -2.21 -26.23
N GLY A 174 -19.50 -3.33 -26.40
CA GLY A 174 -18.96 -4.54 -27.02
C GLY A 174 -18.11 -5.42 -26.10
N PHE A 175 -18.06 -5.11 -24.80
CA PHE A 175 -17.40 -5.91 -23.77
C PHE A 175 -18.36 -6.88 -23.09
N ASP A 176 -17.82 -7.90 -22.42
CA ASP A 176 -18.55 -8.66 -21.39
C ASP A 176 -18.52 -7.84 -20.09
N SER A 177 -19.49 -6.93 -19.97
CA SER A 177 -19.50 -5.88 -18.96
C SER A 177 -20.19 -6.30 -17.66
N VAL A 178 -19.57 -5.99 -16.52
CA VAL A 178 -20.14 -6.16 -15.18
C VAL A 178 -20.07 -4.86 -14.41
N VAL A 179 -21.19 -4.39 -13.88
CA VAL A 179 -21.23 -3.28 -12.92
C VAL A 179 -21.09 -3.84 -11.51
N HIS A 180 -20.05 -3.45 -10.78
CA HIS A 180 -19.85 -3.93 -9.42
C HIS A 180 -19.17 -2.88 -8.54
N LYS A 181 -19.78 -2.60 -7.39
CA LYS A 181 -19.22 -1.72 -6.38
C LYS A 181 -18.25 -2.50 -5.50
N MET A 182 -16.97 -2.13 -5.54
CA MET A 182 -15.94 -2.72 -4.68
C MET A 182 -16.27 -2.54 -3.20
N ASP A 183 -16.09 -3.60 -2.43
CA ASP A 183 -16.16 -3.56 -0.97
C ASP A 183 -14.82 -3.11 -0.36
N HIS A 184 -14.69 -3.24 0.97
CA HIS A 184 -13.45 -2.90 1.67
C HIS A 184 -12.53 -4.10 1.91
N HIS A 185 -12.89 -5.31 1.46
CA HIS A 185 -12.08 -6.51 1.69
C HIS A 185 -11.04 -6.67 0.57
N LEU A 186 -9.77 -6.42 0.90
CA LEU A 186 -8.71 -6.39 -0.11
C LEU A 186 -8.56 -7.69 -0.89
N GLU A 187 -8.64 -8.84 -0.22
CA GLU A 187 -8.48 -10.13 -0.89
C GLU A 187 -9.62 -10.42 -1.87
N SER A 188 -10.85 -10.10 -1.49
CA SER A 188 -12.03 -10.22 -2.35
C SER A 188 -11.90 -9.28 -3.56
N ALA A 189 -11.62 -8.01 -3.30
CA ALA A 189 -11.41 -7.00 -4.35
C ALA A 189 -10.29 -7.43 -5.31
N ALA A 190 -9.14 -7.84 -4.79
CA ALA A 190 -8.00 -8.28 -5.60
C ALA A 190 -8.36 -9.45 -6.51
N LYS A 191 -9.05 -10.46 -5.99
CA LYS A 191 -9.52 -11.62 -6.78
C LYS A 191 -10.53 -11.18 -7.84
N ILE A 192 -11.51 -10.34 -7.51
CA ILE A 192 -12.50 -9.84 -8.47
C ILE A 192 -11.81 -9.08 -9.60
N ILE A 193 -10.99 -8.07 -9.28
CA ILE A 193 -10.26 -7.26 -10.27
C ILE A 193 -9.44 -8.14 -11.20
N ASN A 194 -8.74 -9.15 -10.66
CA ASN A 194 -7.87 -10.00 -11.47
C ASN A 194 -8.62 -10.85 -12.52
N THR A 195 -9.96 -10.94 -12.44
CA THR A 195 -10.79 -11.62 -13.46
C THR A 195 -11.19 -10.75 -14.64
N PHE A 196 -10.91 -9.45 -14.63
CA PHE A 196 -11.30 -8.50 -15.68
C PHE A 196 -10.11 -8.07 -16.55
N ASP A 197 -10.40 -7.71 -17.80
CA ASP A 197 -9.44 -7.19 -18.77
C ASP A 197 -9.41 -5.65 -18.76
N VAL A 198 -10.56 -5.02 -18.56
CA VAL A 198 -10.74 -3.57 -18.54
C VAL A 198 -11.41 -3.15 -17.23
N MET A 199 -10.98 -2.03 -16.66
CA MET A 199 -11.62 -1.39 -15.51
C MET A 199 -12.00 0.05 -15.87
N VAL A 200 -13.28 0.39 -15.67
CA VAL A 200 -13.85 1.70 -15.97
C VAL A 200 -14.48 2.28 -14.71
N GLY A 201 -14.29 3.56 -14.49
CA GLY A 201 -14.98 4.30 -13.45
C GLY A 201 -14.52 5.75 -13.40
N VAL A 202 -15.11 6.51 -12.48
CA VAL A 202 -14.78 7.94 -12.32
C VAL A 202 -13.79 8.13 -11.18
N HIS A 203 -12.77 8.96 -11.41
CA HIS A 203 -11.67 9.24 -10.47
C HIS A 203 -12.09 9.25 -8.99
N GLY A 204 -11.43 8.42 -8.17
CA GLY A 204 -11.64 8.30 -6.74
C GLY A 204 -10.98 7.04 -6.15
N ALA A 205 -11.08 6.87 -4.83
CA ALA A 205 -10.34 5.84 -4.11
C ALA A 205 -10.65 4.39 -4.53
N ALA A 206 -11.82 4.12 -5.12
CA ALA A 206 -12.12 2.79 -5.62
C ALA A 206 -11.26 2.39 -6.84
N LEU A 207 -10.76 3.35 -7.62
CA LEU A 207 -9.90 3.06 -8.78
C LEU A 207 -8.48 2.64 -8.39
N THR A 208 -8.05 2.86 -7.15
CA THR A 208 -6.75 2.35 -6.66
C THR A 208 -6.66 0.82 -6.73
N ASN A 209 -7.80 0.13 -6.77
CA ASN A 209 -7.85 -1.32 -7.02
C ASN A 209 -7.22 -1.74 -8.36
N MET A 210 -6.93 -0.80 -9.27
CA MET A 210 -6.14 -1.07 -10.48
C MET A 210 -4.76 -1.69 -10.19
N LEU A 211 -4.24 -1.54 -8.98
CA LEU A 211 -3.00 -2.19 -8.52
C LEU A 211 -3.08 -3.72 -8.50
N PHE A 212 -4.29 -4.30 -8.54
CA PHE A 212 -4.53 -5.74 -8.63
C PHE A 212 -4.74 -6.26 -10.06
N SER A 213 -4.75 -5.37 -11.05
CA SER A 213 -4.94 -5.72 -12.45
C SER A 213 -3.77 -6.52 -13.03
N THR A 214 -4.01 -7.14 -14.18
CA THR A 214 -2.94 -7.69 -15.01
C THR A 214 -2.12 -6.59 -15.65
N GLU A 215 -0.81 -6.79 -15.76
CA GLU A 215 0.11 -5.80 -16.36
C GLU A 215 0.58 -6.16 -17.76
N LYS A 216 0.36 -7.40 -18.21
CA LYS A 216 0.80 -7.87 -19.52
C LYS A 216 -0.39 -7.93 -20.46
N CYS A 217 -0.23 -7.41 -21.67
CA CYS A 217 -1.00 -7.87 -22.81
C CYS A 217 -0.23 -9.03 -23.43
N ARG A 218 -0.89 -10.16 -23.70
CA ARG A 218 -0.34 -11.16 -24.63
C ARG A 218 -0.43 -10.64 -26.05
#